data_AF-M1CCG3-F1
#
_entry.id   AF-M1CCG3-F1
#
_cell.length_a   1.000
_cell.length_b   1.000
_cell.length_c   1.000
_cell.angle_alpha   90.00
_cell.angle_beta   90.00
_cell.angle_gamma   90.00
#
_symmetry.space_group_name_H-M   'P 1'
#
loop_
_entity.id
_entity.type
_entity.pdbx_description
1 polymer ?
#
loop_
_entity_poly.entity_id
_entity_poly.type
_entity_poly.pdbx_seq_one_letter_code
_entity_poly.pdbx_strand_id
1 'polypeptide(L)'
;MANQNANGCIADSVEILDPKPLAVVACGAINPPIVASFNDRIRPLLDCIDKLRHLNIMQEGIQLPTIVVVGDQSSGKSSVLESLAGISLPRGQGICTRVPLVMRLQNDPNITATNLQLEYNNKSLPVDEIGIADAIILATDEIAGHGKGISNYPLTLVVKKNGVPDLTMVDLPGITRVAVQGQPEDIYEQVYDIIMKYIVPEESIILNVLSATVDFPTCESIRMSQKVDKTGERTLAVVTKADKAPEGLLEKVTADEVNIGLGYVCVRNRIGNESYEEARSDD
;
A
#
# COMPACT_ATOMS: atom_id res chain seq x y z
N MET A 1 71.26 26.00 -21.04
CA MET A 1 69.90 26.50 -21.29
C MET A 1 69.29 25.63 -22.38
N ALA A 2 68.26 24.87 -22.00
CA ALA A 2 67.52 23.94 -22.84
C ALA A 2 66.42 24.67 -23.62
N ASN A 3 66.04 24.14 -24.79
CA ASN A 3 64.61 23.91 -25.04
C ASN A 3 64.40 22.85 -26.14
N GLN A 4 63.57 21.86 -25.83
CA GLN A 4 63.05 20.84 -26.74
C GLN A 4 61.53 20.75 -26.52
N ASN A 5 60.81 20.51 -27.63
CA ASN A 5 59.51 19.85 -27.76
C ASN A 5 58.27 20.63 -27.28
N ALA A 6 57.04 20.36 -27.73
CA ALA A 6 56.44 19.84 -28.97
C ALA A 6 54.92 19.78 -28.66
N ASN A 7 54.09 20.13 -29.64
CA ASN A 7 52.68 19.76 -29.87
C ASN A 7 51.78 19.39 -28.67
N GLY A 8 50.84 20.28 -28.34
CA GLY A 8 49.65 19.97 -27.55
C GLY A 8 48.40 19.88 -28.44
N CYS A 9 47.87 18.67 -28.64
CA CYS A 9 46.50 18.43 -29.09
C CYS A 9 45.58 18.54 -27.87
N ILE A 10 44.50 19.31 -27.99
CA ILE A 10 43.45 19.48 -26.98
C ILE A 10 42.48 18.32 -27.15
N ALA A 11 42.44 17.41 -26.18
CA ALA A 11 41.38 16.40 -26.04
C ALA A 11 40.50 16.84 -24.86
N ASP A 12 39.29 17.31 -25.17
CA ASP A 12 38.26 17.56 -24.17
C ASP A 12 37.90 16.23 -23.49
N SER A 13 38.16 16.17 -22.19
CA SER A 13 37.83 15.03 -21.34
C SER A 13 36.38 15.20 -20.87
N VAL A 14 35.47 14.38 -21.40
CA VAL A 14 34.13 14.21 -20.85
C VAL A 14 34.27 13.43 -19.54
N GLU A 15 34.03 14.09 -18.41
CA GLU A 15 33.89 13.41 -17.11
C GLU A 15 32.64 12.52 -17.17
N ILE A 16 32.86 11.22 -17.27
CA ILE A 16 31.85 10.21 -17.01
C ILE A 16 31.62 10.21 -15.50
N LEU A 17 30.50 10.77 -15.06
CA LEU A 17 30.03 10.64 -13.69
C LEU A 17 29.68 9.17 -13.44
N ASP A 18 30.54 8.47 -12.69
CA ASP A 18 30.26 7.11 -12.21
C ASP A 18 28.89 7.08 -11.49
N PRO A 19 28.01 6.13 -11.80
CA PRO A 19 26.77 5.96 -11.06
C PRO A 19 27.09 5.60 -9.61
N LYS A 20 26.63 6.42 -8.66
CA LYS A 20 26.73 6.13 -7.22
C LYS A 20 26.13 4.74 -6.97
N PRO A 21 26.85 3.82 -6.29
CA PRO A 21 26.30 2.52 -5.96
C PRO A 21 25.09 2.69 -5.03
N LEU A 22 24.00 2.00 -5.37
CA LEU A 22 22.84 1.82 -4.49
C LEU A 22 23.34 1.28 -3.15
N ALA A 23 23.10 2.04 -2.08
CA ALA A 23 23.49 1.67 -0.74
C ALA A 23 22.68 0.44 -0.31
N VAL A 24 23.35 -0.72 -0.25
CA VAL A 24 22.86 -1.89 0.48
C VAL A 24 22.96 -1.55 1.97
N VAL A 25 21.81 -1.25 2.60
CA VAL A 25 21.76 -1.00 4.04
C VAL A 25 21.79 -2.35 4.76
N ALA A 26 22.91 -2.65 5.41
CA ALA A 26 23.04 -3.83 6.27
C ALA A 26 22.13 -3.69 7.51
N CYS A 27 21.31 -4.71 7.75
CA CYS A 27 20.29 -4.73 8.79
C CYS A 27 20.92 -4.98 10.17
N GLY A 28 21.00 -3.94 11.00
CA GLY A 28 21.27 -4.06 12.43
C GLY A 28 20.24 -3.24 13.20
N ALA A 29 19.32 -3.91 13.91
CA ALA A 29 18.29 -3.35 14.80
C ALA A 29 17.86 -1.91 14.45
N ILE A 30 17.43 -1.70 13.21
CA ILE A 30 16.98 -0.39 12.75
C ILE A 30 15.51 -0.31 13.14
N ASN A 31 15.20 0.46 14.19
CA ASN A 31 13.83 0.98 14.34
C ASN A 31 13.44 1.55 12.97
N PRO A 32 12.33 1.11 12.34
CA PRO A 32 11.98 1.53 10.99
C PRO A 32 12.11 3.05 10.90
N PRO A 33 12.65 3.64 9.82
CA PRO A 33 12.86 5.10 9.74
C PRO A 33 11.60 5.92 10.03
N ILE A 34 10.42 5.31 9.83
CA ILE A 34 9.10 5.85 10.16
C ILE A 34 8.88 6.03 11.69
N VAL A 35 9.61 5.32 12.53
CA VAL A 35 9.46 5.31 14.00
C VAL A 35 10.43 6.28 14.70
N ALA A 36 11.62 6.54 14.13
CA ALA A 36 12.74 7.06 14.93
C ALA A 36 13.11 8.55 14.76
N SER A 37 12.64 9.27 13.73
CA SER A 37 13.09 10.66 13.50
C SER A 37 12.04 11.62 12.93
N PHE A 38 11.08 11.12 12.14
CA PHE A 38 10.05 11.96 11.52
C PHE A 38 8.84 12.25 12.42
N ASN A 39 8.70 11.56 13.56
CA ASN A 39 7.50 11.57 14.39
C ASN A 39 7.13 12.97 14.92
N ASP A 40 8.06 13.77 15.44
CA ASP A 40 7.67 15.03 16.12
C ASP A 40 7.08 16.09 15.18
N ARG A 41 7.43 16.07 13.89
CA ARG A 41 6.92 17.01 12.89
C ARG A 41 5.78 16.44 12.07
N ILE A 42 5.84 15.14 11.72
CA ILE A 42 4.83 14.51 10.87
C ILE A 42 3.59 14.13 11.67
N ARG A 43 3.75 13.65 12.91
CA ARG A 43 2.63 13.18 13.73
C ARG A 43 1.56 14.25 13.99
N PRO A 44 1.90 15.51 14.36
CA PRO A 44 0.87 16.54 14.51
C PRO A 44 0.11 16.84 13.21
N LEU A 45 0.75 16.69 12.05
CA LEU A 45 0.12 16.88 10.74
C LEU A 45 -0.85 15.74 10.42
N LEU A 46 -0.44 14.50 10.67
CA LEU A 46 -1.29 13.32 10.51
C LEU A 46 -2.49 13.35 11.46
N ASP A 47 -2.27 13.70 12.73
CA ASP A 47 -3.34 13.90 13.72
C ASP A 47 -4.31 15.00 13.28
N CYS A 48 -3.81 16.06 12.65
CA CYS A 48 -4.65 17.13 12.10
C CYS A 48 -5.51 16.60 10.94
N ILE A 49 -4.91 15.91 9.97
CA ILE A 49 -5.62 15.29 8.84
C ILE A 49 -6.71 14.33 9.36
N ASP A 50 -6.40 13.54 10.39
CA ASP A 50 -7.36 12.62 10.99
C ASP A 50 -8.50 13.36 11.70
N LYS A 51 -8.23 14.41 12.48
CA LYS A 51 -9.27 15.26 13.10
C LYS A 51 -10.17 15.89 12.04
N LEU A 52 -9.57 16.41 10.98
CA LEU A 52 -10.30 16.98 9.83
C LEU A 52 -11.21 15.92 9.18
N ARG A 53 -10.74 14.68 9.03
CA ARG A 53 -11.55 13.57 8.49
C ARG A 53 -12.76 13.24 9.38
N HIS A 54 -12.61 13.27 10.71
CA HIS A 54 -13.72 13.05 11.65
C HIS A 54 -14.78 14.17 11.62
N LEU A 55 -14.38 15.39 11.26
CA LEU A 55 -15.30 16.51 11.10
C LEU A 55 -16.07 16.47 9.77
N ASN A 56 -15.91 15.41 8.97
CA ASN A 56 -16.56 15.23 7.67
C ASN A 56 -16.32 16.40 6.70
N ILE A 57 -15.19 17.12 6.82
CA ILE A 57 -14.92 18.31 5.99
C ILE A 57 -14.80 17.98 4.49
N MET A 58 -14.61 16.70 4.14
CA MET A 58 -14.66 16.23 2.76
C MET A 58 -16.06 16.42 2.15
N GLN A 59 -17.13 16.44 2.96
CA GLN A 59 -18.48 16.80 2.52
C GLN A 59 -18.63 18.30 2.28
N GLU A 60 -17.82 19.12 2.96
CA GLU A 60 -17.72 20.57 2.79
C GLU A 60 -16.75 20.96 1.66
N GLY A 61 -16.24 19.97 0.89
CA GLY A 61 -15.40 20.19 -0.29
C GLY A 61 -13.89 20.22 -0.04
N ILE A 62 -13.43 20.02 1.21
CA ILE A 62 -11.99 19.96 1.51
C ILE A 62 -11.49 18.53 1.35
N GLN A 63 -10.74 18.27 0.27
CA GLN A 63 -10.09 16.98 0.06
C GLN A 63 -8.86 16.83 0.95
N LEU A 64 -8.67 15.64 1.51
CA LEU A 64 -7.55 15.32 2.38
C LEU A 64 -6.66 14.27 1.71
N PRO A 65 -5.32 14.40 1.82
CA PRO A 65 -4.42 13.37 1.34
C PRO A 65 -4.77 12.00 1.89
N THR A 66 -4.94 11.03 1.00
CA THR A 66 -5.38 9.67 1.34
C THR A 66 -4.56 8.66 0.57
N ILE A 67 -3.96 7.71 1.26
CA ILE A 67 -3.26 6.59 0.61
C ILE A 67 -4.31 5.54 0.25
N VAL A 68 -4.39 5.20 -1.03
CA VAL A 68 -5.38 4.26 -1.56
C VAL A 68 -4.65 3.05 -2.12
N VAL A 69 -4.94 1.88 -1.57
CA VAL A 69 -4.31 0.62 -1.97
C VAL A 69 -5.16 -0.02 -3.07
N VAL A 70 -4.56 -0.17 -4.25
CA VAL A 70 -5.18 -0.79 -5.43
C VAL A 70 -4.35 -1.97 -5.91
N GLY A 71 -4.96 -2.89 -6.64
CA GLY A 71 -4.28 -4.08 -7.12
C GLY A 71 -5.25 -5.16 -7.55
N ASP A 72 -4.82 -5.99 -8.49
CA ASP A 72 -5.59 -7.15 -8.95
C ASP A 72 -5.88 -8.12 -7.80
N GLN A 73 -6.90 -8.96 -7.97
CA GLN A 73 -7.21 -9.99 -6.99
C GLN A 73 -5.96 -10.86 -6.72
N SER A 74 -5.68 -11.15 -5.45
CA SER A 74 -4.51 -11.94 -5.03
C SER A 74 -3.13 -11.31 -5.30
N SER A 75 -3.07 -10.01 -5.60
CA SER A 75 -1.80 -9.29 -5.76
C SER A 75 -1.03 -9.04 -4.45
N GLY A 76 -1.62 -9.34 -3.29
CA GLY A 76 -0.97 -9.21 -1.99
C GLY A 76 -1.34 -7.96 -1.18
N LYS A 77 -2.35 -7.18 -1.60
CA LYS A 77 -2.84 -5.97 -0.89
C LYS A 77 -3.02 -6.17 0.62
N SER A 78 -3.87 -7.12 1.01
CA SER A 78 -4.17 -7.39 2.41
C SER A 78 -2.90 -7.80 3.17
N SER A 79 -1.98 -8.55 2.56
CA SER A 79 -0.71 -8.93 3.20
C SER A 79 0.22 -7.75 3.46
N VAL A 80 0.26 -6.77 2.55
CA VAL A 80 1.01 -5.52 2.78
C VAL A 80 0.42 -4.78 3.99
N LEU A 81 -0.91 -4.66 4.06
CA LEU A 81 -1.60 -4.00 5.16
C LEU A 81 -1.43 -4.73 6.49
N GLU A 82 -1.52 -6.06 6.50
CA GLU A 82 -1.26 -6.90 7.67
C GLU A 82 0.17 -6.71 8.19
N SER A 83 1.16 -6.56 7.31
CA SER A 83 2.57 -6.33 7.68
C SER A 83 2.79 -4.95 8.32
N LEU A 84 2.13 -3.92 7.80
CA LEU A 84 2.18 -2.56 8.34
C LEU A 84 1.45 -2.45 9.69
N ALA A 85 0.29 -3.09 9.81
CA ALA A 85 -0.57 -3.01 10.99
C ALA A 85 -0.17 -4.01 12.09
N GLY A 86 0.52 -5.09 11.73
CA GLY A 86 0.87 -6.18 12.65
C GLY A 86 -0.37 -6.89 13.21
N ILE A 87 -1.40 -7.06 12.38
CA ILE A 87 -2.65 -7.79 12.66
C ILE A 87 -3.01 -8.70 11.50
N SER A 88 -3.88 -9.68 11.75
CA SER A 88 -4.41 -10.59 10.72
C SER A 88 -5.73 -10.06 10.16
N LEU A 89 -5.78 -9.83 8.84
CA LEU A 89 -7.02 -9.47 8.14
C LEU A 89 -7.73 -10.75 7.67
N PRO A 90 -9.03 -10.67 7.31
CA PRO A 90 -9.74 -11.82 6.77
C PRO A 90 -9.08 -12.39 5.52
N ARG A 91 -8.84 -13.70 5.52
CA ARG A 91 -8.33 -14.46 4.38
C ARG A 91 -9.37 -15.48 3.94
N GLY A 92 -9.57 -15.61 2.62
CA GLY A 92 -10.56 -16.54 2.08
C GLY A 92 -10.41 -16.77 0.57
N GLN A 93 -11.19 -17.71 0.04
CA GLN A 93 -11.31 -17.90 -1.41
C GLN A 93 -12.33 -16.89 -1.98
N GLY A 94 -11.96 -16.18 -3.04
CA GLY A 94 -12.80 -15.14 -3.68
C GLY A 94 -12.33 -13.72 -3.36
N ILE A 95 -13.23 -12.75 -3.41
CA ILE A 95 -12.95 -11.36 -3.00
C ILE A 95 -13.01 -11.30 -1.47
N CYS A 96 -11.86 -11.19 -0.80
CA CYS A 96 -11.79 -11.04 0.65
C CYS A 96 -12.30 -9.66 1.10
N THR A 97 -11.89 -8.59 0.39
CA THR A 97 -12.28 -7.21 0.67
C THR A 97 -13.51 -6.85 -0.15
N ARG A 98 -14.72 -6.93 0.44
CA ARG A 98 -16.00 -6.63 -0.26
C ARG A 98 -16.50 -5.20 -0.03
N VAL A 99 -15.89 -4.48 0.89
CA VAL A 99 -16.15 -3.08 1.19
C VAL A 99 -14.81 -2.35 1.30
N PRO A 100 -14.72 -1.04 0.98
CA PRO A 100 -13.55 -0.25 1.29
C PRO A 100 -13.20 -0.33 2.78
N LEU A 101 -11.99 -0.77 3.13
CA LEU A 101 -11.51 -0.84 4.50
C LEU A 101 -10.56 0.34 4.76
N VAL A 102 -11.03 1.32 5.53
CA VAL A 102 -10.23 2.45 6.00
C VAL A 102 -9.42 1.98 7.22
N MET A 103 -8.13 1.78 7.06
CA MET A 103 -7.23 1.37 8.14
C MET A 103 -6.51 2.60 8.70
N ARG A 104 -6.67 2.87 9.99
CA ARG A 104 -6.01 3.96 10.73
C ARG A 104 -5.05 3.38 11.74
N LEU A 105 -3.76 3.50 11.48
CA LEU A 105 -2.68 3.09 12.36
C LEU A 105 -2.28 4.30 13.22
N GLN A 106 -2.22 4.09 14.53
CA GLN A 106 -1.89 5.13 15.50
C GLN A 106 -0.84 4.58 16.46
N ASN A 107 0.34 5.19 16.45
CA ASN A 107 1.43 4.81 17.32
C ASN A 107 1.16 5.32 18.73
N ASP A 108 1.05 4.44 19.72
CA ASP A 108 0.99 4.87 21.12
C ASP A 108 2.12 4.20 21.92
N PRO A 109 3.21 4.92 22.25
CA PRO A 109 4.31 4.36 23.02
C PRO A 109 3.92 4.04 24.47
N ASN A 110 2.80 4.57 24.97
CA ASN A 110 2.33 4.34 26.33
C ASN A 110 1.38 3.14 26.43
N ILE A 111 0.94 2.56 25.31
CA ILE A 111 0.03 1.42 25.32
C ILE A 111 0.82 0.11 25.43
N THR A 112 0.42 -0.74 26.37
CA THR A 112 1.05 -2.06 26.59
C THR A 112 0.34 -3.19 25.85
N ALA A 113 -0.91 -2.97 25.44
CA ALA A 113 -1.72 -3.93 24.70
C ALA A 113 -2.34 -3.24 23.48
N THR A 114 -2.42 -3.94 22.35
CA THR A 114 -3.07 -3.42 21.14
C THR A 114 -4.54 -3.10 21.41
N ASN A 115 -4.96 -1.91 21.01
CA ASN A 115 -6.36 -1.50 21.06
C ASN A 115 -6.89 -1.42 19.63
N LEU A 116 -7.87 -2.28 19.32
CA LEU A 116 -8.55 -2.32 18.02
C LEU A 116 -9.99 -1.86 18.18
N GLN A 117 -10.43 -1.03 17.23
CA GLN A 117 -11.78 -0.51 17.19
C GLN A 117 -12.30 -0.56 15.75
N LEU A 118 -13.46 -1.16 15.57
CA LEU A 118 -14.13 -1.31 14.29
C LEU A 118 -15.33 -0.37 14.23
N GLU A 119 -15.38 0.51 13.22
CA GLU A 119 -16.40 1.54 13.06
C GLU A 119 -17.11 1.41 11.70
N TYR A 120 -18.45 1.32 11.74
CA TYR A 120 -19.32 1.24 10.56
C TYR A 120 -20.77 1.51 10.97
N ASN A 121 -21.63 1.97 10.06
CA ASN A 121 -23.06 2.20 10.32
C ASN A 121 -23.35 2.99 11.63
N ASN A 122 -22.49 3.96 11.99
CA ASN A 122 -22.53 4.72 13.26
C ASN A 122 -22.34 3.86 14.53
N LYS A 123 -21.89 2.61 14.38
CA LYS A 123 -21.47 1.71 15.45
C LYS A 123 -19.96 1.82 15.63
N SER A 124 -19.54 1.64 16.87
CA SER A 124 -18.14 1.54 17.26
C SER A 124 -18.01 0.32 18.16
N LEU A 125 -17.28 -0.69 17.69
CA LEU A 125 -17.10 -1.96 18.37
C LEU A 125 -15.63 -2.12 18.77
N PRO A 126 -15.31 -2.25 20.06
CA PRO A 126 -13.98 -2.68 20.46
C PRO A 126 -13.79 -4.15 20.05
N VAL A 127 -12.62 -4.49 19.53
CA VAL A 127 -12.27 -5.84 19.10
C VAL A 127 -10.89 -6.21 19.62
N ASP A 128 -10.62 -7.49 19.80
CA ASP A 128 -9.29 -8.00 20.13
C ASP A 128 -8.56 -8.50 18.86
N GLU A 129 -7.25 -8.72 18.95
CA GLU A 129 -6.46 -9.20 17.80
C GLU A 129 -6.89 -10.59 17.31
N ILE A 130 -7.54 -11.39 18.16
CA ILE A 130 -7.97 -12.76 17.83
C ILE A 130 -9.27 -12.71 17.01
N GLY A 131 -10.24 -11.92 17.44
CA GLY A 131 -11.57 -11.81 16.84
C GLY A 131 -11.68 -10.78 15.73
N ILE A 132 -10.63 -10.03 15.40
CA ILE A 132 -10.70 -8.96 14.40
C ILE A 132 -11.12 -9.45 13.01
N ALA A 133 -10.62 -10.62 12.58
CA ALA A 133 -10.98 -11.17 11.27
C ALA A 133 -12.48 -11.49 11.21
N ASP A 134 -13.02 -12.15 12.25
CA ASP A 134 -14.44 -12.49 12.33
C ASP A 134 -15.32 -11.24 12.44
N ALA A 135 -14.88 -10.24 13.22
CA ALA A 135 -15.59 -8.98 13.36
C ALA A 135 -15.68 -8.22 12.02
N ILE A 136 -14.59 -8.19 11.23
CA ILE A 136 -14.60 -7.59 9.89
C ILE A 136 -15.55 -8.35 8.97
N ILE A 137 -15.56 -9.69 9.01
CA ILE A 137 -16.48 -10.51 8.19
C ILE A 137 -17.94 -10.18 8.54
N LEU A 138 -18.28 -10.17 9.82
CA LEU A 138 -19.64 -9.86 10.30
C LEU A 138 -20.07 -8.45 9.92
N ALA A 139 -19.20 -7.45 10.09
CA ALA A 139 -19.47 -6.07 9.69
C ALA A 139 -19.64 -5.96 8.17
N THR A 140 -18.82 -6.66 7.39
CA THR A 140 -18.90 -6.70 5.93
C THR A 140 -20.21 -7.32 5.47
N ASP A 141 -20.65 -8.41 6.09
CA ASP A 141 -21.95 -9.04 5.83
C ASP A 141 -23.12 -8.10 6.13
N GLU A 142 -23.03 -7.29 7.19
CA GLU A 142 -24.06 -6.30 7.52
C GLU A 142 -24.14 -5.18 6.46
N ILE A 143 -22.98 -4.77 5.91
CA ILE A 143 -22.90 -3.65 4.95
C ILE A 143 -23.22 -4.08 3.51
N ALA A 144 -22.64 -5.19 3.05
CA ALA A 144 -22.71 -5.65 1.67
C ALA A 144 -23.73 -6.79 1.46
N GLY A 145 -24.37 -7.25 2.54
CA GLY A 145 -25.21 -8.44 2.55
C GLY A 145 -24.40 -9.74 2.57
N HIS A 146 -25.10 -10.84 2.87
CA HIS A 146 -24.52 -12.17 2.83
C HIS A 146 -24.17 -12.59 1.39
N GLY A 147 -23.06 -13.32 1.24
CA GLY A 147 -22.61 -13.88 -0.04
C GLY A 147 -21.40 -13.14 -0.62
N LYS A 148 -21.42 -12.86 -1.93
CA LYS A 148 -20.28 -12.26 -2.64
C LYS A 148 -20.55 -10.86 -3.19
N GLY A 149 -21.61 -10.20 -2.71
CA GLY A 149 -21.91 -8.81 -3.04
C GLY A 149 -20.85 -7.86 -2.47
N ILE A 150 -20.66 -6.73 -3.14
CA ILE A 150 -19.77 -5.65 -2.70
C ILE A 150 -20.58 -4.39 -2.40
N SER A 151 -20.02 -3.50 -1.60
CA SER A 151 -20.65 -2.21 -1.27
C SER A 151 -19.61 -1.10 -1.26
N ASN A 152 -20.03 0.11 -1.61
CA ASN A 152 -19.18 1.30 -1.59
C ASN A 152 -19.19 2.01 -0.22
N TYR A 153 -19.91 1.47 0.77
CA TYR A 153 -19.96 2.01 2.12
C TYR A 153 -18.76 1.49 2.93
N PRO A 154 -17.91 2.38 3.48
CA PRO A 154 -16.65 1.97 4.07
C PRO A 154 -16.81 1.37 5.46
N LEU A 155 -15.89 0.47 5.80
CA LEU A 155 -15.63 -0.05 7.14
C LEU A 155 -14.33 0.58 7.64
N THR A 156 -14.29 1.12 8.85
CA THR A 156 -13.07 1.72 9.42
C THR A 156 -12.51 0.83 10.53
N LEU A 157 -11.21 0.52 10.46
CA LEU A 157 -10.46 -0.17 11.50
C LEU A 157 -9.40 0.77 12.06
N VAL A 158 -9.52 1.08 13.35
CA VAL A 158 -8.53 1.84 14.10
C VAL A 158 -7.64 0.86 14.87
N VAL A 159 -6.33 0.95 14.64
CA VAL A 159 -5.29 0.13 15.27
C VAL A 159 -4.38 1.06 16.08
N LYS A 160 -4.52 1.01 17.40
CA LYS A 160 -3.63 1.71 18.34
C LYS A 160 -2.64 0.71 18.92
N LYS A 161 -1.36 0.86 18.59
CA LYS A 161 -0.31 -0.09 18.98
C LYS A 161 1.02 0.63 19.14
N ASN A 162 1.93 0.12 19.96
CA ASN A 162 3.29 0.62 20.01
C ASN A 162 4.09 0.09 18.81
N GLY A 163 4.79 0.97 18.08
CA GLY A 163 5.69 0.62 17.00
C GLY A 163 5.06 0.52 15.60
N VAL A 164 3.75 0.78 15.48
CA VAL A 164 3.10 1.00 14.17
C VAL A 164 3.35 2.45 13.71
N PRO A 165 3.35 2.75 12.40
CA PRO A 165 3.36 4.13 11.94
C PRO A 165 2.04 4.83 12.27
N ASP A 166 2.08 6.14 12.47
CA ASP A 166 0.88 6.96 12.32
C ASP A 166 0.56 7.04 10.82
N LEU A 167 -0.54 6.43 10.37
CA LEU A 167 -0.87 6.30 8.94
C LEU A 167 -2.34 5.96 8.72
N THR A 168 -2.98 6.60 7.73
CA THR A 168 -4.31 6.19 7.25
C THR A 168 -4.23 5.71 5.80
N MET A 169 -4.78 4.52 5.54
CA MET A 169 -4.86 3.89 4.22
C MET A 169 -6.27 3.39 3.94
N VAL A 170 -6.64 3.28 2.66
CA VAL A 170 -7.89 2.65 2.23
C VAL A 170 -7.56 1.40 1.40
N ASP A 171 -7.90 0.22 1.92
CA ASP A 171 -7.91 -1.02 1.13
C ASP A 171 -9.18 -1.07 0.29
N LEU A 172 -9.03 -1.44 -0.97
CA LEU A 172 -10.15 -1.54 -1.89
C LEU A 172 -10.33 -2.99 -2.36
N PRO A 173 -11.57 -3.36 -2.77
CA PRO A 173 -11.82 -4.65 -3.38
C PRO A 173 -10.83 -4.97 -4.50
N GLY A 174 -10.31 -6.20 -4.49
CA GLY A 174 -9.38 -6.65 -5.52
C GLY A 174 -10.05 -6.77 -6.88
N ILE A 175 -9.36 -6.32 -7.92
CA ILE A 175 -9.91 -6.32 -9.28
C ILE A 175 -10.03 -7.76 -9.80
N THR A 176 -11.24 -8.16 -10.19
CA THR A 176 -11.52 -9.42 -10.90
C THR A 176 -12.14 -9.15 -12.26
N ARG A 177 -11.65 -9.80 -13.31
CA ARG A 177 -12.17 -9.65 -14.67
C ARG A 177 -13.37 -10.56 -14.96
N VAL A 178 -13.53 -11.61 -14.17
CA VAL A 178 -14.56 -12.64 -14.38
C VAL A 178 -15.27 -12.88 -13.06
N ALA A 179 -16.60 -12.86 -13.10
CA ALA A 179 -17.42 -13.22 -11.96
C ALA A 179 -17.19 -14.70 -11.62
N VAL A 180 -16.80 -14.98 -10.37
CA VAL A 180 -16.81 -16.35 -9.86
C VAL A 180 -18.23 -16.72 -9.38
N GLN A 181 -18.55 -18.01 -9.32
CA GLN A 181 -19.90 -18.47 -8.92
C GLN A 181 -20.44 -17.74 -7.69
N GLY A 182 -21.61 -17.11 -7.83
CA GLY A 182 -22.28 -16.34 -6.76
C GLY A 182 -21.92 -14.85 -6.70
N GLN A 183 -21.02 -14.35 -7.55
CA GLN A 183 -20.85 -12.90 -7.77
C GLN A 183 -21.83 -12.39 -8.83
N PRO A 184 -22.23 -11.11 -8.74
CA PRO A 184 -22.92 -10.43 -9.83
C PRO A 184 -22.11 -10.42 -11.13
N GLU A 185 -22.77 -10.42 -12.30
CA GLU A 185 -22.09 -10.36 -13.60
C GLU A 185 -21.34 -9.03 -13.81
N ASP A 186 -21.85 -7.95 -13.21
CA ASP A 186 -21.30 -6.59 -13.23
C ASP A 186 -20.27 -6.34 -12.11
N ILE A 187 -19.76 -7.38 -11.45
CA ILE A 187 -18.79 -7.23 -10.34
C ILE A 187 -17.56 -6.42 -10.74
N TYR A 188 -17.09 -6.56 -11.98
CA TYR A 188 -15.96 -5.79 -12.49
C TYR A 188 -16.27 -4.28 -12.51
N GLU A 189 -17.45 -3.90 -13.00
CA GLU A 189 -17.90 -2.51 -13.10
C GLU A 189 -18.08 -1.91 -11.71
N GLN A 190 -18.69 -2.66 -10.79
CA GLN A 190 -18.86 -2.21 -9.40
C GLN A 190 -17.50 -1.99 -8.70
N VAL A 191 -16.54 -2.91 -8.85
CA VAL A 191 -15.19 -2.75 -8.28
C VAL A 191 -14.46 -1.58 -8.95
N TYR A 192 -14.58 -1.43 -10.27
CA TYR A 192 -14.02 -0.32 -11.02
C TYR A 192 -14.54 1.03 -10.49
N ASP A 193 -15.85 1.18 -10.32
CA ASP A 193 -16.47 2.41 -9.84
C ASP A 193 -16.05 2.75 -8.41
N ILE A 194 -15.96 1.74 -7.53
CA ILE A 194 -15.42 1.91 -6.19
C ILE A 194 -13.98 2.42 -6.27
N ILE A 195 -13.11 1.79 -7.06
CA ILE A 195 -11.70 2.19 -7.17
C ILE A 195 -11.57 3.61 -7.71
N MET A 196 -12.23 3.92 -8.82
CA MET A 196 -12.16 5.23 -9.45
C MET A 196 -12.62 6.35 -8.51
N LYS A 197 -13.64 6.11 -7.69
CA LYS A 197 -14.08 7.08 -6.67
C LYS A 197 -12.95 7.49 -5.71
N TYR A 198 -12.04 6.58 -5.37
CA TYR A 198 -10.94 6.86 -4.44
C TYR A 198 -9.66 7.35 -5.13
N ILE A 199 -9.40 6.96 -6.38
CA ILE A 199 -8.15 7.33 -7.07
C ILE A 199 -8.25 8.55 -8.00
N VAL A 200 -9.48 8.97 -8.37
CA VAL A 200 -9.69 10.18 -9.19
C VAL A 200 -9.26 11.46 -8.49
N PRO A 201 -9.54 11.69 -7.19
CA PRO A 201 -9.07 12.89 -6.49
C PRO A 201 -7.54 13.05 -6.59
N GLU A 202 -7.07 14.26 -6.91
CA GLU A 202 -5.63 14.53 -7.11
C GLU A 202 -4.83 14.40 -5.81
N GLU A 203 -5.49 14.59 -4.65
CA GLU A 203 -4.89 14.46 -3.33
C GLU A 203 -4.67 12.99 -2.92
N SER A 204 -5.20 12.01 -3.65
CA SER A 204 -5.01 10.60 -3.32
C SER A 204 -3.64 10.11 -3.79
N ILE A 205 -2.90 9.44 -2.91
CA ILE A 205 -1.67 8.72 -3.25
C ILE A 205 -2.04 7.27 -3.57
N ILE A 206 -1.72 6.80 -4.77
CA ILE A 206 -2.05 5.47 -5.25
C ILE A 206 -0.92 4.51 -4.88
N LEU A 207 -1.21 3.57 -3.97
CA LEU A 207 -0.33 2.45 -3.67
C LEU A 207 -0.73 1.25 -4.53
N ASN A 208 -0.05 1.08 -5.66
CA ASN A 208 -0.36 0.04 -6.62
C ASN A 208 0.37 -1.26 -6.28
N VAL A 209 -0.37 -2.24 -5.76
CA VAL A 209 0.18 -3.51 -5.30
C VAL A 209 0.17 -4.53 -6.44
N LEU A 210 1.38 -4.88 -6.88
CA LEU A 210 1.67 -5.78 -8.00
C LEU A 210 2.28 -7.08 -7.48
N SER A 211 2.12 -8.16 -8.25
CA SER A 211 2.74 -9.45 -7.96
C SER A 211 3.99 -9.61 -8.83
N ALA A 212 5.15 -9.94 -8.26
CA ALA A 212 6.38 -10.17 -9.04
C ALA A 212 6.19 -11.26 -10.12
N THR A 213 5.29 -12.22 -9.83
CA THR A 213 4.97 -13.36 -10.69
C THR A 213 4.15 -13.05 -11.95
N VAL A 214 3.72 -11.79 -12.16
CA VAL A 214 2.90 -11.40 -13.31
C VAL A 214 3.50 -10.20 -14.01
N ASP A 215 3.22 -10.04 -15.30
CA ASP A 215 3.72 -8.90 -16.08
C ASP A 215 2.92 -7.63 -15.77
N PHE A 216 3.60 -6.57 -15.32
CA PHE A 216 2.95 -5.36 -14.84
C PHE A 216 2.04 -4.68 -15.88
N PRO A 217 2.38 -4.63 -17.19
CA PRO A 217 1.48 -4.09 -18.20
C PRO A 217 0.14 -4.84 -18.32
N THR A 218 0.08 -6.09 -17.84
CA THR A 218 -1.15 -6.89 -17.86
C THR A 218 -2.05 -6.61 -16.65
N CYS A 219 -1.56 -5.91 -15.62
CA CYS A 219 -2.32 -5.62 -14.42
C CYS A 219 -3.39 -4.56 -14.68
N GLU A 220 -4.61 -4.86 -14.24
CA GLU A 220 -5.71 -3.91 -14.42
C GLU A 220 -5.55 -2.68 -13.52
N SER A 221 -4.96 -2.85 -12.33
CA SER A 221 -4.65 -1.74 -11.43
C SER A 221 -3.73 -0.68 -12.08
N ILE A 222 -2.77 -1.09 -12.92
CA ILE A 222 -1.91 -0.17 -13.67
C ILE A 222 -2.71 0.62 -14.69
N ARG A 223 -3.59 -0.07 -15.44
CA ARG A 223 -4.46 0.58 -16.41
C ARG A 223 -5.36 1.61 -15.74
N MET A 224 -5.90 1.31 -14.55
CA MET A 224 -6.72 2.24 -13.78
C MET A 224 -5.91 3.43 -13.25
N SER A 225 -4.73 3.22 -12.66
CA SER A 225 -3.89 4.30 -12.15
C SER A 225 -3.45 5.25 -13.27
N GLN A 226 -3.02 4.73 -14.42
CA GLN A 226 -2.61 5.55 -15.57
C GLN A 226 -3.75 6.38 -16.17
N LYS A 227 -5.02 6.02 -15.97
CA LYS A 227 -6.15 6.86 -16.41
C LYS A 227 -6.23 8.18 -15.64
N VAL A 228 -5.80 8.18 -14.38
CA VAL A 228 -5.93 9.31 -13.45
C VAL A 228 -4.58 9.92 -13.03
N ASP A 229 -3.48 9.24 -13.34
CA ASP A 229 -2.10 9.64 -13.03
C ASP A 229 -1.15 9.09 -14.10
N LYS A 230 -1.07 9.79 -15.25
CA LYS A 230 -0.28 9.35 -16.42
C LYS A 230 1.23 9.47 -16.21
N THR A 231 1.66 10.45 -15.41
CA THR A 231 3.07 10.72 -15.11
C THR A 231 3.56 9.94 -13.89
N GLY A 232 2.63 9.35 -13.12
CA GLY A 232 2.95 8.59 -11.92
C GLY A 232 3.36 9.48 -10.74
N GLU A 233 3.03 10.77 -10.77
CA GLU A 233 3.42 11.78 -9.76
C GLU A 233 2.92 11.44 -8.35
N ARG A 234 1.85 10.65 -8.26
CA ARG A 234 1.23 10.22 -7.01
C ARG A 234 1.01 8.71 -6.94
N THR A 235 1.69 7.94 -7.80
CA THR A 235 1.58 6.48 -7.85
C THR A 235 2.91 5.83 -7.43
N LEU A 236 2.85 5.00 -6.39
CA LEU A 236 3.95 4.14 -5.94
C LEU A 236 3.59 2.68 -6.20
N ALA A 237 4.52 1.91 -6.76
CA ALA A 237 4.33 0.47 -6.97
C ALA A 237 4.93 -0.35 -5.81
N VAL A 238 4.12 -1.21 -5.21
CA VAL A 238 4.57 -2.19 -4.21
C VAL A 238 4.55 -3.57 -4.84
N VAL A 239 5.72 -4.15 -5.06
CA VAL A 239 5.86 -5.45 -5.72
C VAL A 239 5.97 -6.55 -4.67
N THR A 240 4.93 -7.37 -4.55
CA THR A 240 4.85 -8.48 -3.60
C THR A 240 5.30 -9.79 -4.24
N LYS A 241 5.45 -10.84 -3.42
CA LYS A 241 5.86 -12.19 -3.86
C LYS A 241 7.21 -12.21 -4.59
N ALA A 242 8.11 -11.30 -4.22
CA ALA A 242 9.45 -11.21 -4.80
C ALA A 242 10.23 -12.53 -4.66
N ASP A 243 9.98 -13.27 -3.58
CA ASP A 243 10.52 -14.62 -3.32
C ASP A 243 10.13 -15.66 -4.38
N LYS A 244 8.96 -15.51 -5.02
CA LYS A 244 8.44 -16.47 -6.00
C LYS A 244 8.95 -16.22 -7.42
N ALA A 245 9.41 -15.01 -7.71
CA ALA A 245 9.93 -14.62 -9.02
C ALA A 245 11.11 -13.65 -8.85
N PRO A 246 12.24 -14.12 -8.27
CA PRO A 246 13.42 -13.27 -8.06
C PRO A 246 14.21 -13.03 -9.35
N GLU A 247 14.20 -13.99 -10.28
CA GLU A 247 14.90 -13.90 -11.55
C GLU A 247 14.25 -12.83 -12.45
N GLY A 248 15.05 -11.88 -12.95
CA GLY A 248 14.57 -10.81 -13.82
C GLY A 248 13.83 -9.68 -13.10
N LEU A 249 13.64 -9.76 -11.77
CA LEU A 249 12.84 -8.79 -11.03
C LEU A 249 13.48 -7.40 -11.00
N LEU A 250 14.82 -7.32 -10.85
CA LEU A 250 15.55 -6.06 -10.83
C LEU A 250 15.42 -5.34 -12.17
N GLU A 251 15.61 -6.06 -13.27
CA GLU A 251 15.45 -5.52 -14.62
C GLU A 251 14.01 -5.04 -14.82
N LYS A 252 13.03 -5.82 -14.39
CA LYS A 252 11.60 -5.51 -14.51
C LYS A 252 11.19 -4.23 -13.79
N VAL A 253 11.67 -4.00 -12.55
CA VAL A 253 11.37 -2.78 -11.80
C VAL A 253 12.20 -1.58 -12.26
N THR A 254 13.40 -1.79 -12.79
CA THR A 254 14.28 -0.71 -13.27
C THR A 254 13.90 -0.24 -14.67
N ALA A 255 13.37 -1.12 -15.51
CA ALA A 255 12.90 -0.78 -16.85
C ALA A 255 11.68 0.17 -16.83
N ASP A 256 10.90 0.14 -15.74
CA ASP A 256 9.72 0.97 -15.52
C ASP A 256 8.78 1.08 -16.73
N GLU A 257 8.45 -0.06 -17.34
CA GLU A 257 7.62 -0.12 -18.57
C GLU A 257 6.22 0.52 -18.40
N VAL A 258 5.79 0.72 -17.15
CA VAL A 258 4.46 1.22 -16.78
C VAL A 258 4.48 2.63 -16.17
N ASN A 259 5.62 3.34 -16.20
CA ASN A 259 5.80 4.73 -15.77
C ASN A 259 5.29 5.02 -14.35
N ILE A 260 5.95 4.46 -13.34
CA ILE A 260 5.64 4.69 -11.93
C ILE A 260 6.55 5.79 -11.37
N GLY A 261 6.06 7.02 -11.36
CA GLY A 261 6.84 8.22 -11.01
C GLY A 261 7.40 8.23 -9.57
N LEU A 262 6.71 7.62 -8.59
CA LEU A 262 7.26 7.46 -7.23
C LEU A 262 8.17 6.23 -7.08
N GLY A 263 8.32 5.41 -8.13
CA GLY A 263 9.17 4.23 -8.18
C GLY A 263 8.54 2.95 -7.64
N TYR A 264 9.41 1.96 -7.39
CA TYR A 264 9.04 0.62 -6.96
C TYR A 264 9.64 0.27 -5.61
N VAL A 265 8.85 -0.43 -4.78
CA VAL A 265 9.29 -1.04 -3.53
C VAL A 265 8.96 -2.53 -3.58
N CYS A 266 9.98 -3.38 -3.58
CA CYS A 266 9.81 -4.83 -3.49
C CYS A 266 9.63 -5.25 -2.03
N VAL A 267 8.65 -6.10 -1.76
CA VAL A 267 8.36 -6.62 -0.42
C VAL A 267 8.18 -8.13 -0.45
N ARG A 268 8.74 -8.81 0.55
CA ARG A 268 8.41 -10.18 0.90
C ARG A 268 7.39 -10.18 2.02
N ASN A 269 6.26 -10.85 1.80
CA ASN A 269 5.23 -11.05 2.82
C ASN A 269 5.40 -12.42 3.48
N ARG A 270 4.83 -12.61 4.67
CA ARG A 270 4.80 -13.89 5.39
C ARG A 270 4.25 -15.02 4.52
N ILE A 271 4.90 -16.17 4.55
CA ILE A 271 4.49 -17.40 3.87
C ILE A 271 4.10 -18.45 4.91
N GLY A 272 2.97 -19.13 4.71
CA GLY A 272 2.52 -20.17 5.63
C GLY A 272 2.31 -19.68 7.06
N ASN A 273 2.99 -20.32 8.02
CA ASN A 273 2.89 -20.04 9.45
C ASN A 273 4.06 -19.19 10.00
N GLU A 274 4.94 -18.66 9.14
CA GLU A 274 6.05 -17.79 9.55
C GLU A 274 5.56 -16.64 10.44
N SER A 275 6.35 -16.19 11.40
CA SER A 275 6.11 -14.96 12.15
C SER A 275 6.47 -13.71 11.33
N TYR A 276 6.05 -12.52 11.78
CA TYR A 276 6.47 -11.26 11.13
C TYR A 276 7.98 -11.00 11.26
N GLU A 277 8.61 -11.50 12.31
CA GLU A 277 10.06 -11.35 12.52
C GLU A 277 10.86 -12.31 11.64
N GLU A 278 10.37 -13.54 11.47
CA GLU A 278 10.96 -14.52 10.55
C GLU A 278 10.93 -14.01 9.11
N ALA A 279 9.79 -13.48 8.65
CA ALA A 279 9.66 -12.92 7.31
C ALA A 279 10.54 -11.67 7.06
N ARG A 280 11.02 -10.99 8.12
CA ARG A 280 11.93 -9.84 8.04
C ARG A 280 13.41 -10.21 8.10
N SER A 281 13.73 -11.44 8.50
CA SER A 281 15.09 -11.88 8.80
C SER A 281 15.72 -12.70 7.66
N ASP A 282 14.90 -13.19 6.73
CA ASP A 282 15.33 -13.85 5.49
C ASP A 282 15.66 -12.79 4.40
N ASP A 283 16.74 -12.04 4.60
CA ASP A 283 17.41 -11.21 3.57
C ASP A 283 18.71 -11.88 3.09
#